data_AF-A0A3A4V4S5-F1
#
_entry.id   AF-A0A3A4V4S5-F1
#
_cell.length_a   1.000
_cell.length_b   1.000
_cell.length_c   1.000
_cell.angle_alpha   90.00
_cell.angle_beta   90.00
_cell.angle_gamma   90.00
#
_symmetry.space_group_name_H-M   'P 1'
#
loop_
_entity.id
_entity.type
_entity.pdbx_description
1 polymer ?
#
loop_
_entity_poly.entity_id
_entity_poly.type
_entity_poly.pdbx_seq_one_letter_code
_entity_poly.pdbx_strand_id
1 'polypeptide(L)'
;MEQLLLTVNMIVHLFVTVAFIGGPFYMLLVTGNRKKMGPDFDYPMDRYLENIIEGQPLRCFIYLFLLVLTGFFFPAIHYLFQGSFKELTTLALYAIVIKHFLILIAFSVMLYMYFGPATKVREIMGTITPDKKPDRSVVDTLFFWRAKRRALCKTIFIIQIGIIIFTAILRFAE
;
A
#
# COMPACT_ATOMS: atom_id res chain seq x y z
N MET A 1 8.52 10.13 31.16
CA MET A 1 7.24 10.04 30.45
C MET A 1 7.43 10.13 28.94
N GLU A 2 8.22 11.09 28.43
CA GLU A 2 8.59 11.20 27.01
C GLU A 2 9.03 9.88 26.37
N GLN A 3 10.04 9.20 26.94
CA GLN A 3 10.59 7.94 26.41
C GLN A 3 9.55 6.81 26.31
N LEU A 4 8.60 6.76 27.25
CA LEU A 4 7.50 5.80 27.21
C LEU A 4 6.59 6.08 26.02
N LEU A 5 6.20 7.33 25.80
CA LEU A 5 5.35 7.73 24.67
C LEU A 5 6.04 7.51 23.32
N LEU A 6 7.33 7.83 23.22
CA LEU A 6 8.14 7.54 22.02
C LEU A 6 8.21 6.04 21.74
N THR A 7 8.40 5.22 22.78
CA THR A 7 8.44 3.76 22.64
C THR A 7 7.10 3.20 22.19
N VAL A 8 6.00 3.66 22.79
CA VAL A 8 4.65 3.25 22.40
C VAL A 8 4.37 3.67 20.95
N ASN A 9 4.68 4.92 20.56
CA ASN A 9 4.51 5.39 19.19
C ASN A 9 5.36 4.57 18.20
N MET A 10 6.59 4.21 18.57
CA MET A 10 7.47 3.36 17.76
C MET A 10 6.87 1.98 17.51
N ILE A 11 6.34 1.35 18.56
CA ILE A 11 5.68 0.04 18.44
C ILE A 11 4.50 0.14 17.47
N VAL A 12 3.61 1.12 17.66
CA VAL A 12 2.46 1.35 16.79
C VAL A 12 2.91 1.62 15.35
N HIS A 13 3.87 2.52 15.13
CA HIS A 13 4.39 2.85 13.80
C HIS A 13 4.94 1.62 13.09
N LEU A 14 5.66 0.74 13.80
CA LEU A 14 6.21 -0.49 13.24
C LEU A 14 5.10 -1.47 12.82
N PHE A 15 4.08 -1.68 13.66
CA PHE A 15 2.94 -2.54 13.30
C PHE A 15 2.21 -2.03 12.06
N VAL A 16 1.95 -0.72 11.98
CA VAL A 16 1.31 -0.12 10.81
C VAL A 16 2.21 -0.23 9.57
N THR A 17 3.53 -0.09 9.74
CA THR A 17 4.51 -0.28 8.65
C THR A 17 4.39 -1.69 8.07
N VAL A 18 4.43 -2.72 8.92
CA VAL A 18 4.32 -4.12 8.49
C VAL A 18 2.97 -4.36 7.80
N ALA A 19 1.86 -3.84 8.33
CA ALA A 19 0.55 -3.99 7.71
C ALA A 19 0.47 -3.30 6.33
N PHE A 20 1.05 -2.11 6.20
CA PHE A 20 1.08 -1.35 4.96
C PHE A 20 1.86 -2.07 3.85
N ILE A 21 2.97 -2.74 4.20
CA ILE A 21 3.80 -3.50 3.26
C ILE A 21 3.20 -4.87 2.93
N GLY A 22 2.62 -5.51 3.94
CA GLY A 22 1.98 -6.81 3.79
C GLY A 22 0.84 -6.77 2.77
N GLY A 23 0.04 -5.71 2.76
CA GLY A 23 -1.07 -5.51 1.82
C GLY A 23 -0.69 -5.78 0.35
N PRO A 24 0.16 -4.95 -0.28
CA PRO A 24 0.57 -5.16 -1.67
C PRO A 24 1.37 -6.45 -1.87
N PHE A 25 2.18 -6.89 -0.90
CA PHE A 25 2.91 -8.15 -0.99
C PHE A 25 1.96 -9.35 -1.19
N TYR A 26 0.96 -9.50 -0.33
CA TYR A 26 -0.01 -10.59 -0.44
C TYR A 26 -0.86 -10.48 -1.70
N MET A 27 -1.22 -9.26 -2.13
CA MET A 27 -1.94 -9.05 -3.39
C MET A 27 -1.12 -9.49 -4.61
N LEU A 28 0.19 -9.21 -4.62
CA LEU A 28 1.08 -9.67 -5.69
C LEU A 28 1.24 -11.19 -5.70
N LEU A 29 1.26 -11.81 -4.52
CA LEU A 29 1.33 -13.27 -4.36
C LEU A 29 0.04 -13.94 -4.85
N VAL A 30 -1.13 -13.47 -4.41
CA VAL A 30 -2.45 -13.98 -4.83
C VAL A 30 -2.63 -13.85 -6.34
N THR A 31 -2.39 -12.66 -6.90
CA THR A 31 -2.50 -12.44 -8.35
C THR A 31 -1.42 -13.20 -9.15
N GLY A 32 -0.25 -13.47 -8.56
CA GLY A 32 0.78 -14.33 -9.13
C GLY A 32 0.35 -15.79 -9.19
N ASN A 33 -0.26 -16.31 -8.13
CA ASN A 33 -0.77 -17.68 -8.09
C ASN A 33 -1.92 -17.89 -9.07
N ARG A 34 -2.81 -16.89 -9.23
CA ARG A 34 -3.89 -16.95 -10.23
C ARG A 34 -3.38 -17.15 -11.67
N LYS A 35 -2.22 -16.57 -12.02
CA LYS A 35 -1.61 -16.77 -13.35
C LYS A 35 -1.21 -18.22 -13.63
N LYS A 36 -0.96 -19.02 -12.59
CA LYS A 36 -0.59 -20.43 -12.72
C LYS A 36 -1.80 -21.34 -12.96
N MET A 37 -3.01 -20.85 -12.73
CA MET A 37 -4.26 -21.62 -12.82
C MET A 37 -4.83 -21.69 -14.24
N GLY A 38 -4.12 -21.16 -15.25
CA GLY A 38 -4.55 -21.15 -16.65
C GLY A 38 -5.06 -19.79 -17.14
N PRO A 39 -5.12 -19.58 -18.46
CA PRO A 39 -5.51 -18.31 -19.07
C PRO A 39 -7.03 -18.07 -19.07
N ASP A 40 -7.82 -19.15 -18.93
CA ASP A 40 -9.27 -19.08 -19.03
C ASP A 40 -9.88 -18.44 -17.78
N PHE A 41 -11.01 -17.75 -17.99
CA PHE A 41 -11.82 -17.20 -16.92
C PHE A 41 -12.69 -18.29 -16.30
N ASP A 42 -12.62 -18.42 -14.98
CA ASP A 42 -13.41 -19.35 -14.18
C ASP A 42 -14.21 -18.53 -13.17
N TYR A 43 -15.53 -18.45 -13.34
CA TYR A 43 -16.37 -17.57 -12.53
C TYR A 43 -16.22 -17.78 -11.01
N PRO A 44 -16.41 -19.00 -10.44
CA PRO A 44 -16.32 -19.18 -9.00
C PRO A 44 -14.92 -18.85 -8.45
N MET A 45 -13.86 -19.25 -9.14
CA MET A 45 -12.48 -18.95 -8.73
C MET A 45 -12.17 -17.45 -8.83
N ASP A 46 -12.44 -16.84 -9.99
CA ASP A 46 -12.12 -15.45 -10.26
C ASP A 46 -12.95 -14.50 -9.39
N ARG A 47 -14.21 -14.81 -9.12
CA ARG A 47 -15.04 -14.02 -8.21
C ARG A 47 -14.54 -14.10 -6.77
N TYR A 48 -14.17 -15.28 -6.30
CA TYR A 48 -13.59 -15.46 -4.97
C TYR A 48 -12.31 -14.63 -4.81
N LEU A 49 -11.40 -14.71 -5.77
CA LEU A 49 -10.15 -13.95 -5.74
C LEU A 49 -10.38 -12.43 -5.79
N GLU A 50 -11.31 -11.96 -6.62
CA GLU A 50 -11.62 -10.52 -6.67
C GLU A 50 -12.22 -10.01 -5.37
N ASN A 51 -13.09 -10.78 -4.72
CA ASN A 51 -13.64 -10.40 -3.41
C ASN A 51 -12.52 -10.22 -2.34
N ILE A 52 -11.45 -11.01 -2.41
CA ILE A 52 -10.28 -10.85 -1.52
C ILE A 52 -9.50 -9.57 -1.86
N ILE A 53 -9.36 -9.25 -3.14
CA ILE A 53 -8.53 -8.15 -3.63
C ILE A 53 -9.23 -6.79 -3.49
N GLU A 54 -10.55 -6.73 -3.68
CA GLU A 54 -11.32 -5.49 -3.79
C GLU A 54 -11.22 -4.60 -2.54
N GLY A 55 -11.17 -5.20 -1.34
CA GLY A 55 -11.10 -4.45 -0.08
C GLY A 55 -9.70 -3.91 0.26
N GLN A 56 -8.64 -4.38 -0.40
CA GLN A 56 -7.27 -4.03 -0.01
C GLN A 56 -6.84 -2.59 -0.28
N PRO A 57 -7.19 -1.96 -1.42
CA PRO A 57 -6.84 -0.56 -1.65
C PRO A 57 -7.29 0.37 -0.52
N LEU A 58 -8.52 0.18 -0.01
CA LEU A 58 -9.05 0.96 1.12
C LEU A 58 -8.24 0.73 2.40
N ARG A 59 -7.92 -0.53 2.73
CA ARG A 59 -7.07 -0.85 3.89
C ARG A 59 -5.68 -0.22 3.78
N CYS A 60 -5.09 -0.25 2.59
CA CYS A 60 -3.80 0.39 2.35
C CYS A 60 -3.86 1.90 2.59
N PHE A 61 -4.95 2.59 2.21
CA PHE A 61 -5.12 4.01 2.52
C PHE A 61 -5.15 4.29 4.01
N ILE A 62 -5.88 3.46 4.77
CA ILE A 62 -5.96 3.57 6.22
C ILE A 62 -4.56 3.40 6.84
N TYR A 63 -3.80 2.39 6.40
CA TYR A 63 -2.45 2.17 6.91
C TYR A 63 -1.49 3.30 6.52
N LEU A 64 -1.59 3.84 5.31
CA LEU A 64 -0.80 4.99 4.87
C LEU A 64 -1.09 6.23 5.74
N PHE A 65 -2.37 6.51 5.99
CA PHE A 65 -2.78 7.60 6.87
C PHE A 65 -2.22 7.43 8.29
N LEU A 66 -2.36 6.24 8.87
CA LEU A 66 -1.82 5.92 10.19
C LEU A 66 -0.29 6.02 10.24
N LEU A 67 0.42 5.64 9.16
CA LEU A 67 1.87 5.78 9.06
C LEU A 67 2.31 7.24 9.08
N VAL A 68 1.62 8.08 8.32
CA VAL A 68 1.89 9.53 8.30
C VAL A 68 1.63 10.11 9.70
N LEU A 69 0.49 9.79 10.30
CA LEU A 69 0.11 10.28 11.63
C LEU A 69 1.12 9.90 12.71
N THR A 70 1.43 8.61 12.81
CA THR A 70 2.41 8.10 13.80
C THR A 70 3.83 8.57 13.49
N GLY A 71 4.17 8.82 12.22
CA GLY A 71 5.43 9.46 11.83
C GLY A 71 5.57 10.88 12.35
N PHE A 72 4.51 11.70 12.26
CA PHE A 72 4.50 13.07 12.80
C PHE A 72 4.50 13.12 14.34
N PHE A 73 4.04 12.07 15.01
CA PHE A 73 4.06 12.01 16.47
C PHE A 73 5.47 11.93 17.05
N PHE A 74 6.48 11.43 16.33
CA PHE A 74 7.86 11.43 16.84
C PHE A 74 8.38 12.85 17.15
N PRO A 75 8.45 13.79 16.19
CA PRO A 75 8.89 15.15 16.47
C PRO A 75 7.90 15.90 17.37
N ALA A 76 6.59 15.64 17.27
CA ALA A 76 5.59 16.29 18.10
C ALA A 76 5.71 15.92 19.58
N ILE A 77 5.92 14.64 19.91
CA ILE A 77 6.15 14.19 21.29
C ILE A 77 7.41 14.88 21.83
N HIS A 78 8.52 14.85 21.09
CA HIS A 78 9.75 15.48 21.55
C HIS A 78 9.57 16.98 21.83
N TYR A 79 8.93 17.69 20.90
CA TYR A 79 8.63 19.12 21.03
C TYR A 79 7.78 19.42 22.28
N LEU A 80 6.78 18.58 22.58
CA LEU A 80 5.92 18.75 23.76
C LEU A 80 6.68 18.63 25.09
N PHE A 81 7.76 17.85 25.15
CA PHE A 81 8.52 17.64 26.39
C PHE A 81 9.75 18.56 26.51
N GLN A 82 10.42 18.86 25.40
CA GLN A 82 11.67 19.63 25.40
C GLN A 82 11.48 21.10 24.99
N GLY A 83 10.32 21.47 24.42
CA GLY A 83 10.04 22.82 23.93
C GLY A 83 10.78 23.18 22.63
N SER A 84 11.55 22.26 22.07
CA SER A 84 12.30 22.42 20.82
C SER A 84 12.23 21.14 19.98
N PHE A 85 12.52 21.26 18.69
CA PHE A 85 12.69 20.10 17.83
C PHE A 85 14.07 19.48 18.06
N LYS A 86 14.15 18.15 17.88
CA LYS A 86 15.42 17.44 17.96
C LYS A 86 16.32 17.94 16.82
N GLU A 87 17.56 18.29 17.14
CA GLU A 87 18.57 18.61 16.13
C GLU A 87 18.83 17.37 15.26
N LEU A 88 18.76 17.55 13.95
CA LEU A 88 18.91 16.48 12.97
C LEU A 88 20.16 16.73 12.13
N THR A 89 20.92 15.67 11.86
CA THR A 89 22.02 15.75 10.90
C THR A 89 21.48 16.07 9.50
N THR A 90 22.33 16.68 8.65
CA THR A 90 21.96 16.95 7.25
C THR A 90 21.53 15.69 6.51
N LEU A 91 22.16 14.55 6.81
CA LEU A 91 21.79 13.24 6.27
C LEU A 91 20.38 12.82 6.72
N ALA A 92 20.04 13.01 8.00
CA ALA A 92 18.71 12.71 8.53
C ALA A 92 17.64 13.59 7.86
N LEU A 93 17.92 14.88 7.65
CA LEU A 93 17.00 15.79 6.93
C LEU A 93 16.74 15.31 5.50
N TYR A 94 17.77 14.96 4.74
CA TYR A 94 17.59 14.41 3.38
C TYR A 94 16.78 13.12 3.39
N ALA A 95 17.07 12.20 4.32
CA ALA A 95 16.33 10.95 4.43
C ALA A 95 14.85 11.17 4.78
N ILE A 96 14.52 12.14 5.65
CA ILE A 96 13.13 12.54 5.95
C ILE A 96 12.44 13.07 4.69
N VAL A 97 13.07 13.99 3.95
CA VAL A 97 12.49 14.60 2.75
C VAL A 97 12.22 13.53 1.68
N ILE A 98 13.19 12.66 1.41
CA ILE A 98 13.04 11.58 0.42
C ILE A 98 11.93 10.62 0.86
N LYS A 99 11.87 10.23 2.14
CA LYS A 99 10.81 9.37 2.68
C LYS A 99 9.42 9.97 2.46
N HIS A 100 9.25 11.26 2.74
CA HIS A 100 7.97 11.94 2.53
C HIS A 100 7.61 12.06 1.05
N PHE A 101 8.58 12.32 0.19
CA PHE A 101 8.38 12.33 -1.25
C PHE A 101 7.90 10.96 -1.77
N LEU A 102 8.52 9.86 -1.32
CA LEU A 102 8.09 8.50 -1.65
C LEU A 102 6.67 8.21 -1.15
N ILE A 103 6.32 8.66 0.06
CA ILE A 103 4.96 8.55 0.61
C ILE A 103 3.94 9.28 -0.27
N LEU A 104 4.26 10.50 -0.75
CA LEU A 104 3.38 11.26 -1.65
C LEU A 104 3.19 10.56 -3.00
N ILE A 105 4.24 9.96 -3.55
CA ILE A 105 4.14 9.16 -4.77
C ILE A 105 3.27 7.93 -4.51
N ALA A 106 3.50 7.20 -3.42
CA ALA A 106 2.69 6.02 -3.07
C ALA A 106 1.21 6.39 -2.93
N PHE A 107 0.90 7.48 -2.26
CA PHE A 107 -0.45 8.02 -2.12
C PHE A 107 -1.10 8.29 -3.49
N SER A 108 -0.37 8.98 -4.38
CA SER A 108 -0.84 9.32 -5.72
C SER A 108 -1.12 8.09 -6.58
N VAL A 109 -0.23 7.09 -6.53
CA VAL A 109 -0.40 5.81 -7.24
C VAL A 109 -1.60 5.03 -6.68
N MET A 110 -1.80 5.05 -5.37
CA MET A 110 -2.95 4.42 -4.72
C MET A 110 -4.27 5.08 -5.09
N LEU A 111 -4.32 6.41 -5.16
CA LEU A 111 -5.50 7.16 -5.63
C LEU A 111 -5.86 6.75 -7.04
N TYR A 112 -4.87 6.75 -7.95
CA TYR A 112 -5.08 6.32 -9.32
C TYR A 112 -5.55 4.86 -9.41
N MET A 113 -4.93 3.96 -8.62
CA MET A 113 -5.31 2.54 -8.59
C MET A 113 -6.76 2.32 -8.14
N TYR A 114 -7.21 3.06 -7.11
CA TYR A 114 -8.53 2.92 -6.51
C TYR A 114 -9.64 3.44 -7.44
N PHE A 115 -9.50 4.68 -7.91
CA PHE A 115 -10.53 5.31 -8.76
C PHE A 115 -10.50 4.83 -10.21
N GLY A 116 -9.38 4.26 -10.69
CA GLY A 116 -9.25 3.76 -12.04
C GLY A 116 -9.36 2.22 -12.10
N PRO A 117 -8.24 1.49 -12.15
CA PRO A 117 -8.24 0.04 -12.38
C PRO A 117 -9.12 -0.78 -11.42
N ALA A 118 -9.16 -0.45 -10.12
CA ALA A 118 -9.97 -1.21 -9.17
C ALA A 118 -11.47 -1.05 -9.43
N THR A 119 -11.92 0.17 -9.70
CA THR A 119 -13.33 0.44 -10.03
C THR A 119 -13.72 -0.21 -11.36
N LYS A 120 -12.85 -0.15 -12.38
CA LYS A 120 -13.10 -0.79 -13.68
C LYS A 120 -13.21 -2.31 -13.59
N VAL A 121 -12.34 -2.96 -12.80
CA VAL A 121 -12.45 -4.41 -12.56
C VAL A 121 -13.77 -4.75 -11.86
N ARG A 122 -14.17 -3.97 -10.86
CA ARG A 122 -15.42 -4.18 -10.13
C ARG A 122 -16.65 -4.03 -11.01
N GLU A 123 -16.70 -2.99 -11.83
CA GLU A 123 -17.77 -2.75 -12.80
C GLU A 123 -17.93 -3.95 -13.74
N ILE A 124 -16.83 -4.39 -14.37
CA ILE A 124 -16.85 -5.52 -15.31
C ILE A 124 -17.27 -6.82 -14.59
N MET A 125 -16.69 -7.12 -13.44
CA MET A 125 -17.04 -8.30 -12.64
C MET A 125 -18.50 -8.30 -12.17
N GLY A 126 -19.14 -7.13 -12.05
CA GLY A 126 -20.57 -7.00 -11.74
C GLY A 126 -21.50 -7.37 -12.90
N THR A 127 -20.99 -7.35 -14.14
CA THR A 127 -21.78 -7.71 -15.34
C THR A 127 -21.77 -9.20 -15.67
N ILE A 128 -20.84 -9.97 -15.09
CA ILE A 128 -20.67 -11.39 -15.38
C ILE A 128 -21.58 -12.20 -14.43
N THR A 129 -22.39 -13.08 -15.00
CA THR A 129 -23.26 -14.01 -14.27
C THR A 129 -22.71 -15.45 -14.32
N PRO A 130 -22.95 -16.29 -13.30
CA PRO A 130 -22.47 -17.68 -13.28
C PRO A 130 -23.07 -18.54 -14.40
N ASP A 131 -24.30 -18.24 -14.83
CA ASP A 131 -25.09 -19.11 -15.71
C ASP A 131 -24.74 -18.98 -17.20
N LYS A 132 -23.93 -17.97 -17.56
CA LYS A 132 -23.58 -17.67 -18.95
C LYS A 132 -22.07 -17.50 -19.08
N LYS A 133 -21.47 -18.20 -20.05
CA LYS A 133 -20.07 -17.96 -20.41
C LYS A 133 -19.91 -16.49 -20.85
N PRO A 134 -19.02 -15.71 -20.22
CA PRO A 134 -18.83 -14.33 -20.58
C PRO A 134 -18.25 -14.22 -21.99
N ASP A 135 -18.60 -13.14 -22.69
CA ASP A 135 -18.04 -12.85 -24.00
C ASP A 135 -16.52 -12.62 -23.88
N ARG A 136 -15.77 -13.07 -24.89
CA ARG A 136 -14.31 -13.00 -24.91
C ARG A 136 -13.81 -11.56 -24.81
N SER A 137 -14.51 -10.61 -25.44
CA SER A 137 -14.17 -9.18 -25.37
C SER A 137 -14.21 -8.62 -23.94
N VAL A 138 -15.17 -9.07 -23.13
CA VAL A 138 -15.34 -8.68 -21.73
C VAL A 138 -14.23 -9.27 -20.87
N VAL A 139 -13.91 -10.55 -21.10
CA VAL A 139 -12.82 -11.26 -20.41
C VAL A 139 -11.46 -10.62 -20.69
N ASP A 140 -11.18 -10.27 -21.95
CA ASP A 140 -9.92 -9.62 -22.34
C ASP A 140 -9.78 -8.24 -21.69
N THR A 141 -10.87 -7.46 -21.66
CA THR A 141 -10.91 -6.16 -20.98
C THR A 141 -10.69 -6.30 -19.48
N LEU A 142 -11.28 -7.32 -18.85
CA LEU A 142 -11.07 -7.63 -17.44
C LEU A 142 -9.60 -7.95 -17.16
N PHE A 143 -8.97 -8.80 -17.96
CA PHE A 143 -7.55 -9.16 -17.78
C PHE A 143 -6.62 -7.96 -18.00
N PHE A 144 -6.93 -7.07 -18.94
CA PHE A 144 -6.20 -5.84 -19.13
C PHE A 144 -6.19 -4.96 -17.86
N TRP A 145 -7.37 -4.70 -17.28
CA TRP A 145 -7.45 -3.89 -16.07
C TRP A 145 -6.85 -4.58 -14.84
N ARG A 146 -6.98 -5.91 -14.72
CA ARG A 146 -6.30 -6.71 -13.70
C ARG A 146 -4.77 -6.60 -13.81
N ALA A 147 -4.23 -6.69 -15.03
CA ALA A 147 -2.80 -6.55 -15.28
C ALA A 147 -2.31 -5.15 -14.89
N LYS A 148 -3.06 -4.10 -15.25
CA LYS A 148 -2.76 -2.72 -14.87
C LYS A 148 -2.79 -2.52 -13.35
N ARG A 149 -3.81 -3.02 -12.66
CA ARG A 149 -3.90 -3.00 -11.19
C ARG A 149 -2.71 -3.71 -10.55
N ARG A 150 -2.33 -4.88 -11.07
CA ARG A 150 -1.16 -5.64 -10.58
C ARG A 150 0.15 -4.88 -10.79
N ALA A 151 0.32 -4.20 -11.91
CA ALA A 151 1.50 -3.39 -12.19
C ALA A 151 1.63 -2.23 -11.19
N LEU A 152 0.54 -1.50 -10.91
CA LEU A 152 0.53 -0.44 -9.91
C LEU A 152 0.81 -0.96 -8.50
N CYS A 153 0.24 -2.11 -8.13
CA CYS A 153 0.53 -2.77 -6.86
C CYS A 153 2.02 -3.13 -6.72
N LYS A 154 2.67 -3.57 -7.81
CA LYS A 154 4.12 -3.81 -7.86
C LYS A 154 4.91 -2.52 -7.65
N THR A 155 4.51 -1.42 -8.30
CA THR A 155 5.14 -0.11 -8.12
C THR A 155 5.03 0.36 -6.68
N ILE A 156 3.84 0.25 -6.06
CA ILE A 156 3.63 0.59 -4.64
C ILE A 156 4.56 -0.23 -3.74
N PHE A 157 4.65 -1.55 -3.96
CA PHE A 157 5.52 -2.42 -3.18
C PHE A 157 7.00 -2.00 -3.25
N ILE A 158 7.49 -1.63 -4.43
CA ILE A 158 8.87 -1.14 -4.61
C ILE A 158 9.07 0.20 -3.87
N ILE A 159 8.13 1.13 -3.98
CA ILE A 159 8.18 2.42 -3.27
C ILE A 159 8.23 2.19 -1.75
N GLN A 160 7.42 1.26 -1.25
CA GLN A 160 7.39 0.91 0.17
C GLN A 160 8.71 0.33 0.66
N ILE A 161 9.38 -0.53 -0.12
CA ILE A 161 10.74 -0.99 0.20
C ILE A 161 11.68 0.20 0.33
N GLY A 162 11.60 1.17 -0.60
CA GLY A 162 12.36 2.42 -0.51
C GLY A 162 12.11 3.17 0.80
N ILE A 163 10.83 3.33 1.20
CA ILE A 163 10.45 3.99 2.46
C ILE A 163 11.10 3.31 3.68
N ILE A 164 11.15 1.98 3.71
CA ILE A 164 11.79 1.22 4.80
C ILE A 164 13.29 1.48 4.82
N ILE A 165 13.96 1.45 3.67
CA ILE A 165 15.40 1.69 3.55
C ILE A 165 15.74 3.08 4.10
N PHE A 166 15.03 4.12 3.68
CA PHE A 166 15.25 5.48 4.21
C PHE A 166 14.89 5.60 5.70
N THR A 167 13.91 4.84 6.18
CA THR A 167 13.60 4.77 7.62
C THR A 167 14.74 4.13 8.41
N ALA A 168 15.40 3.10 7.86
CA ALA A 168 16.56 2.48 8.49
C ALA A 168 17.73 3.48 8.56
N ILE A 169 17.96 4.27 7.51
CA ILE A 169 18.99 5.32 7.49
C ILE A 169 18.75 6.34 8.62
N LEU A 170 17.49 6.75 8.85
CA LEU A 170 17.16 7.69 9.94
C LEU A 170 17.60 7.17 11.31
N ARG A 171 17.44 5.87 11.57
CA ARG A 171 17.86 5.27 12.84
C ARG A 171 19.36 5.37 13.11
N PHE A 172 20.19 5.41 12.06
CA PHE A 172 21.65 5.48 12.17
C PHE A 172 22.21 6.89 11.95
N ALA A 173 21.38 7.84 11.53
CA ALA A 173 21.75 9.23 11.25
C ALA A 173 21.30 10.22 12.34
N GLU A 174 20.60 9.72 13.36
CA GLU A 174 20.20 10.42 14.58
C GLU A 174 21.26 10.39 15.69
#